data_AF-A0A1B2HT36-F1
#
_entry.id   AF-A0A1B2HT36-F1
#
_cell.length_a   1.000
_cell.length_b   1.000
_cell.length_c   1.000
_cell.angle_alpha   90.00
_cell.angle_beta   90.00
_cell.angle_gamma   90.00
#
_symmetry.space_group_name_H-M   'P 1'
#
loop_
_entity.id
_entity.type
_entity.pdbx_description
1 polymer ?
#
loop_
_entity_poly.entity_id
_entity_poly.type
_entity_poly.pdbx_seq_one_letter_code
_entity_poly.pdbx_strand_id
1 'polypeptide(L)'
;MELLRFITCGSVDDGKSTLIGRLLYESKLLHSDHLAALEADSRRVGTRGGELDFALLVDGLVAEREQGITIDVAYRFFATEARRFIVADTPGHEQYTRNMVTGASTAQAAVILLDARKGVLEQTRRHARIVSLLGIRHVALAVNKLDLAGYSPTLFHAVSTEFRTFAQELDFASITCVPMSATDGVNVVGRSELTPWYDGRTLLQWLESVEVEEAADGPSRFLVQWANRPDADFRGFSGRVLQGTLRAGDRVRVLPGEQASAVDRIVTMDGDLTEAPTGSSVTVVLAGDVDASRGDVLAAADDPPGTAAAFRAKLVWLNEAELLPGRQYLAKIGARTLGCTTTQALKLNEIGTADVHFDAPVPFESYRTNRDLGSFVVLDRLTNATVGAGMIECALQATNVRWQTLTVDKQARIKRNGHRPCVVWLTGLSGAGKSTIADLVERALHAEGRHTFLLDGDNVRHGLSSDLGFTDADRVENIRRIAEVAALMVDAGLIVLVSFISPFRAERTLARELVGKNEFCEVFVDTPLEVAEQRDPKGLYRKARRGELADFTGIDSPYETPEHPEVHVDTTALTPEAAAAEVLAGLRALGVC
;
A
#
# COMPACT_ATOMS: atom_id res chain seq x y z
N MET A 1 4.70 -32.91 10.56
CA MET A 1 3.75 -32.23 11.46
C MET A 1 3.42 -30.90 10.82
N GLU A 2 2.18 -30.75 10.38
CA GLU A 2 1.69 -29.64 9.59
C GLU A 2 1.73 -28.32 10.40
N LEU A 3 1.91 -27.19 9.71
CA LEU A 3 2.00 -25.85 10.31
C LEU A 3 0.77 -25.04 9.95
N LEU A 4 0.03 -24.55 10.94
CA LEU A 4 -1.06 -23.59 10.77
C LEU A 4 -0.64 -22.19 11.20
N ARG A 5 -0.80 -21.21 10.30
CA ARG A 5 -0.74 -19.78 10.65
C ARG A 5 -2.16 -19.25 10.83
N PHE A 6 -2.48 -18.69 11.99
CA PHE A 6 -3.78 -18.07 12.23
C PHE A 6 -3.66 -16.73 12.96
N ILE A 7 -4.72 -15.93 12.86
CA ILE A 7 -4.84 -14.64 13.57
C ILE A 7 -5.95 -14.69 14.61
N THR A 8 -5.79 -13.87 15.64
CA THR A 8 -6.86 -13.52 16.58
C THR A 8 -7.25 -12.07 16.37
N CYS A 9 -8.53 -11.80 16.16
CA CYS A 9 -9.08 -10.44 16.02
C CYS A 9 -10.41 -10.32 16.75
N GLY A 10 -10.82 -9.10 17.09
CA GLY A 10 -11.97 -8.84 17.97
C GLY A 10 -11.92 -7.43 18.54
N SER A 11 -13.02 -6.93 19.08
CA SER A 11 -13.10 -5.59 19.70
C SER A 11 -12.12 -5.47 20.88
N VAL A 12 -11.88 -4.23 21.31
CA VAL A 12 -11.29 -3.94 22.62
C VAL A 12 -12.12 -4.64 23.71
N ASP A 13 -11.41 -5.24 24.67
CA ASP A 13 -11.93 -6.04 25.78
C ASP A 13 -12.58 -7.39 25.44
N ASP A 14 -12.58 -7.87 24.19
CA ASP A 14 -13.18 -9.19 23.88
C ASP A 14 -12.38 -10.39 24.44
N GLY A 15 -11.22 -10.14 25.07
CA GLY A 15 -10.42 -11.15 25.77
C GLY A 15 -9.41 -11.89 24.88
N LYS A 16 -8.87 -11.22 23.84
CA LYS A 16 -7.86 -11.78 22.91
C LYS A 16 -6.59 -12.23 23.64
N SER A 17 -5.92 -11.33 24.35
CA SER A 17 -4.69 -11.64 25.12
C SER A 17 -4.94 -12.76 26.14
N THR A 18 -6.08 -12.71 26.84
CA THR A 18 -6.48 -13.77 27.77
C THR A 18 -6.60 -15.13 27.09
N LEU A 19 -7.23 -15.21 25.92
CA LEU A 19 -7.38 -16.45 25.18
C LEU A 19 -6.03 -17.03 24.74
N ILE A 20 -5.17 -16.18 24.18
CA ILE A 20 -3.84 -16.62 23.74
C ILE A 20 -3.01 -17.09 24.94
N GLY A 21 -2.99 -16.32 26.03
CA GLY A 21 -2.30 -16.69 27.25
C GLY A 21 -2.81 -18.02 27.81
N ARG A 22 -4.13 -18.26 27.78
CA ARG A 22 -4.73 -19.54 28.19
C ARG A 22 -4.31 -20.70 27.29
N LEU A 23 -4.32 -20.51 25.97
CA LEU A 23 -3.86 -21.52 25.01
C LEU A 23 -2.38 -21.90 25.25
N LEU A 24 -1.52 -20.91 25.49
CA LEU A 24 -0.09 -21.13 25.79
C LEU A 24 0.12 -21.85 27.12
N TYR A 25 -0.68 -21.51 28.13
CA TYR A 25 -0.63 -22.16 29.44
C TYR A 25 -1.09 -23.62 29.37
N GLU A 26 -2.26 -23.89 28.78
CA GLU A 26 -2.84 -25.23 28.75
C GLU A 26 -2.15 -26.17 27.75
N SER A 27 -1.47 -25.64 26.73
CA SER A 27 -0.61 -26.44 25.84
C SER A 27 0.72 -26.87 26.50
N LYS A 28 0.93 -26.57 27.80
CA LYS A 28 2.08 -26.99 28.61
C LYS A 28 3.44 -26.55 28.07
N LEU A 29 3.49 -25.45 27.32
CA LEU A 29 4.73 -24.91 26.75
C LEU A 29 5.46 -23.92 27.68
N LEU A 30 4.83 -23.51 28.78
CA LEU A 30 5.46 -22.62 29.75
C LEU A 30 6.32 -23.43 30.72
N HIS A 31 7.62 -23.13 30.73
CA HIS A 31 8.54 -23.62 31.76
C HIS A 31 8.11 -23.11 33.15
N SER A 32 8.47 -23.85 34.21
CA SER A 32 8.15 -23.55 35.62
C SER A 32 8.43 -22.08 36.00
N ASP A 33 9.49 -21.53 35.44
CA ASP A 33 9.99 -20.20 35.79
C ASP A 33 9.10 -19.09 35.21
N HIS A 34 8.52 -19.31 34.03
CA HIS A 34 7.54 -18.39 33.44
C HIS A 34 6.20 -18.44 34.18
N LEU A 35 5.83 -19.61 34.70
CA LEU A 35 4.64 -19.79 35.53
C LEU A 35 4.76 -19.02 36.85
N ALA A 36 5.92 -19.14 37.52
CA ALA A 36 6.21 -18.43 38.76
C ALA A 36 6.25 -16.91 38.56
N ALA A 37 6.81 -16.44 37.43
CA ALA A 37 6.79 -15.03 37.06
C ALA A 37 5.36 -14.51 36.83
N LEU A 38 4.52 -15.28 36.13
CA LEU A 38 3.11 -14.94 35.91
C LEU A 38 2.33 -14.87 37.22
N GLU A 39 2.54 -15.80 38.15
CA GLU A 39 1.93 -15.77 39.49
C GLU A 39 2.33 -14.52 40.28
N ALA A 40 3.62 -14.15 40.23
CA ALA A 40 4.13 -12.97 40.91
C ALA A 40 3.55 -11.67 40.32
N ASP A 41 3.53 -11.54 38.99
CA ASP A 41 2.99 -10.37 38.31
C ASP A 41 1.47 -10.28 38.44
N SER A 42 0.74 -11.40 38.39
CA SER A 42 -0.71 -11.43 38.62
C SER A 42 -1.07 -10.94 40.02
N ARG A 43 -0.24 -11.22 41.04
CA ARG A 43 -0.43 -10.68 42.40
C ARG A 43 -0.07 -9.20 42.53
N ARG A 44 0.89 -8.71 41.74
CA ARG A 44 1.41 -7.34 41.85
C ARG A 44 0.59 -6.32 41.05
N VAL A 45 0.20 -6.69 39.84
CA VAL A 45 -0.41 -5.79 38.82
C VAL A 45 -1.59 -6.43 38.09
N GLY A 46 -1.99 -7.65 38.45
CA GLY A 46 -3.12 -8.34 37.81
C GLY A 46 -4.47 -7.69 38.11
N THR A 47 -5.38 -7.81 37.14
CA THR A 47 -6.72 -7.20 37.21
C THR A 47 -7.78 -8.11 37.86
N ARG A 48 -7.39 -9.33 38.24
CA ARG A 48 -8.32 -10.40 38.67
C ARG A 48 -8.31 -10.72 40.16
N GLY A 49 -7.89 -9.77 41.01
CA GLY A 49 -8.04 -9.92 42.46
C GLY A 49 -7.31 -11.13 43.07
N GLY A 50 -6.18 -11.54 42.49
CA GLY A 50 -5.31 -12.61 43.02
C GLY A 50 -5.29 -13.92 42.23
N GLU A 51 -6.18 -14.10 41.25
CA GLU A 51 -6.11 -15.20 40.28
C GLU A 51 -5.07 -14.94 39.17
N LEU A 52 -4.68 -15.99 38.46
CA LEU A 52 -3.75 -15.90 37.33
C LEU A 52 -4.34 -15.05 36.20
N ASP A 53 -3.65 -13.96 35.84
CA ASP A 53 -4.06 -13.07 34.77
C ASP A 53 -3.31 -13.39 33.47
N PHE A 54 -3.88 -14.28 32.66
CA PHE A 54 -3.23 -14.80 31.44
C PHE A 54 -2.90 -13.73 30.38
N ALA A 55 -3.54 -12.56 30.41
CA ALA A 55 -3.21 -11.47 29.48
C ALA A 55 -1.76 -11.00 29.62
N LEU A 56 -1.20 -11.05 30.83
CA LEU A 56 0.17 -10.63 31.15
C LEU A 56 1.26 -11.46 30.44
N LEU A 57 0.93 -12.67 29.95
CA LEU A 57 1.85 -13.50 29.15
C LEU A 57 2.06 -12.94 27.75
N VAL A 58 1.08 -12.20 27.24
CA VAL A 58 0.99 -11.82 25.83
C VAL A 58 1.42 -10.36 25.64
N ASP A 59 1.00 -9.48 26.55
CA ASP A 59 1.26 -8.03 26.51
C ASP A 59 2.75 -7.73 26.77
N GLY A 60 3.47 -7.43 25.68
CA GLY A 60 4.93 -7.33 25.64
C GLY A 60 5.47 -5.93 25.91
N LEU A 61 4.70 -4.89 25.57
CA LEU A 61 5.09 -3.50 25.76
C LEU A 61 4.61 -2.94 27.10
N VAL A 62 5.39 -2.05 27.72
CA VAL A 62 4.99 -1.34 28.95
C VAL A 62 3.71 -0.53 28.71
N ALA A 63 3.58 0.10 27.54
CA ALA A 63 2.39 0.85 27.15
C ALA A 63 1.15 -0.05 26.96
N GLU A 64 1.32 -1.28 26.46
CA GLU A 64 0.22 -2.27 26.37
C GLU A 64 -0.28 -2.64 27.76
N ARG A 65 0.65 -2.84 28.72
CA ARG A 65 0.34 -3.18 30.12
C ARG A 65 -0.33 -2.04 30.89
N GLU A 66 0.05 -0.80 30.62
CA GLU A 66 -0.57 0.38 31.25
C GLU A 66 -1.99 0.65 30.74
N GLN A 67 -2.26 0.34 29.47
CA GLN A 67 -3.54 0.63 28.82
C GLN A 67 -4.47 -0.60 28.72
N GLY A 68 -3.96 -1.82 28.95
CA GLY A 68 -4.74 -3.06 28.84
C GLY A 68 -5.15 -3.41 27.41
N ILE A 69 -4.40 -2.94 26.40
CA ILE A 69 -4.68 -3.16 24.98
C ILE A 69 -3.44 -3.71 24.26
N THR A 70 -3.62 -4.58 23.27
CA THR A 70 -2.58 -4.94 22.29
C THR A 70 -2.35 -3.75 21.36
N ILE A 71 -1.09 -3.38 21.10
CA ILE A 71 -0.71 -2.25 20.24
C ILE A 71 -0.02 -2.76 18.98
N ASP A 72 0.91 -3.71 19.09
CA ASP A 72 1.65 -4.27 17.94
C ASP A 72 1.31 -5.74 17.69
N VAL A 73 1.62 -6.27 16.50
CA VAL A 73 1.39 -7.68 16.18
C VAL A 73 2.41 -8.54 16.92
N ALA A 74 1.97 -9.33 17.89
CA ALA A 74 2.81 -10.30 18.57
C ALA A 74 2.66 -11.69 17.93
N TYR A 75 3.77 -12.25 17.42
CA TYR A 75 3.80 -13.63 16.93
C TYR A 75 4.16 -14.60 18.07
N ARG A 76 3.31 -15.59 18.32
CA ARG A 76 3.58 -16.67 19.29
C ARG A 76 3.57 -18.02 18.60
N PHE A 77 4.39 -18.92 19.12
CA PHE A 77 4.61 -20.25 18.56
C PHE A 77 4.21 -21.28 19.60
N PHE A 78 3.37 -22.23 19.20
CA PHE A 78 3.03 -23.37 20.03
C PHE A 78 2.80 -24.62 19.18
N ALA A 79 2.76 -25.77 19.80
CA ALA A 79 2.51 -27.04 19.13
C ALA A 79 1.71 -27.96 20.03
N THR A 80 0.92 -28.83 19.42
CA THR A 80 0.32 -29.99 20.05
C THR A 80 0.92 -31.26 19.47
N GLU A 81 0.45 -32.42 19.92
CA GLU A 81 0.83 -33.70 19.31
C GLU A 81 0.36 -33.80 17.85
N ALA A 82 -0.69 -33.07 17.47
CA ALA A 82 -1.26 -33.10 16.13
C ALA A 82 -0.63 -32.09 15.17
N ARG A 83 -0.38 -30.85 15.61
CA ARG A 83 -0.07 -29.74 14.69
C ARG A 83 0.79 -28.65 15.34
N ARG A 84 1.55 -27.91 14.52
CA ARG A 84 2.29 -26.70 14.94
C ARG A 84 1.51 -25.45 14.58
N PHE A 85 1.62 -24.43 15.41
CA PHE A 85 0.84 -23.21 15.30
C PHE A 85 1.71 -21.96 15.39
N ILE A 86 1.39 -20.99 14.54
CA ILE A 86 1.84 -19.61 14.65
C ILE A 86 0.59 -18.75 14.80
N VAL A 87 0.46 -18.07 15.92
CA VAL A 87 -0.62 -17.09 16.17
C VAL A 87 -0.07 -15.68 16.04
N ALA A 88 -0.72 -14.86 15.23
CA ALA A 88 -0.54 -13.41 15.25
C ALA A 88 -1.63 -12.78 16.11
N ASP A 89 -1.23 -12.23 17.25
CA ASP A 89 -2.13 -11.43 18.08
C ASP A 89 -2.28 -10.05 17.46
N THR A 90 -3.50 -9.69 17.04
CA THR A 90 -3.74 -8.41 16.38
C THR A 90 -4.50 -7.45 17.29
N PRO A 91 -4.12 -6.17 17.31
CA PRO A 91 -4.79 -5.16 18.11
C PRO A 91 -6.25 -4.96 17.68
N GLY A 92 -7.13 -4.73 18.67
CA GLY A 92 -8.57 -4.64 18.44
C GLY A 92 -9.13 -3.22 18.28
N HIS A 93 -8.29 -2.20 18.39
CA HIS A 93 -8.71 -0.80 18.29
C HIS A 93 -8.69 -0.34 16.83
N GLU A 94 -9.62 0.53 16.45
CA GLU A 94 -9.80 0.95 15.06
C GLU A 94 -8.56 1.59 14.45
N GLN A 95 -7.80 2.34 15.26
CA GLN A 95 -6.53 2.97 14.86
C GLN A 95 -5.44 1.96 14.47
N TYR A 96 -5.58 0.68 14.82
CA TYR A 96 -4.57 -0.35 14.56
C TYR A 96 -4.98 -1.36 13.49
N THR A 97 -5.93 -1.01 12.62
CA THR A 97 -6.32 -1.83 11.46
C THR A 97 -5.12 -2.20 10.57
N ARG A 98 -4.12 -1.31 10.45
CA ARG A 98 -2.83 -1.57 9.77
C ARG A 98 -2.12 -2.82 10.30
N ASN A 99 -2.11 -2.99 11.62
CA ASN A 99 -1.43 -4.11 12.26
C ASN A 99 -2.22 -5.41 12.03
N MET A 100 -3.55 -5.34 12.06
CA MET A 100 -4.39 -6.47 11.67
C MET A 100 -4.14 -6.91 10.23
N VAL A 101 -4.10 -5.99 9.26
CA VAL A 101 -3.82 -6.30 7.84
C VAL A 101 -2.47 -6.99 7.68
N THR A 102 -1.46 -6.49 8.39
CA THR A 102 -0.10 -7.05 8.38
C THR A 102 -0.11 -8.49 8.92
N GLY A 103 -0.68 -8.72 10.10
CA GLY A 103 -0.77 -10.06 10.70
C GLY A 103 -1.59 -11.05 9.86
N ALA A 104 -2.72 -10.57 9.31
CA ALA A 104 -3.67 -11.36 8.54
C ALA A 104 -3.17 -11.74 7.15
N SER A 105 -2.29 -10.95 6.53
CA SER A 105 -1.75 -11.21 5.18
C SER A 105 -1.08 -12.59 5.02
N THR A 106 -0.54 -13.14 6.11
CA THR A 106 0.17 -14.43 6.13
C THR A 106 -0.65 -15.57 6.74
N ALA A 107 -1.87 -15.29 7.19
CA ALA A 107 -2.70 -16.22 7.91
C ALA A 107 -3.52 -17.11 6.95
N GLN A 108 -3.78 -18.33 7.41
CA GLN A 108 -4.57 -19.34 6.71
C GLN A 108 -5.96 -19.51 7.37
N ALA A 109 -6.07 -19.18 8.66
CA ALA A 109 -7.30 -19.24 9.43
C ALA A 109 -7.43 -18.00 10.34
N ALA A 110 -8.65 -17.67 10.77
CA ALA A 110 -8.91 -16.57 11.70
C ALA A 110 -9.81 -17.00 12.85
N VAL A 111 -9.48 -16.53 14.05
CA VAL A 111 -10.33 -16.64 15.25
C VAL A 111 -10.85 -15.23 15.57
N ILE A 112 -12.15 -15.03 15.33
CA ILE A 112 -12.84 -13.77 15.62
C ILE A 112 -13.47 -13.89 17.00
N LEU A 113 -12.94 -13.17 17.98
CA LEU A 113 -13.47 -13.09 19.32
C LEU A 113 -14.54 -12.01 19.41
N LEU A 114 -15.57 -12.29 20.20
CA LEU A 114 -16.57 -11.30 20.62
C LEU A 114 -17.03 -11.56 22.06
N ASP A 115 -17.33 -10.49 22.80
CA ASP A 115 -18.02 -10.57 24.09
C ASP A 115 -19.51 -10.90 23.89
N ALA A 116 -19.95 -12.07 24.37
CA ALA A 116 -21.30 -12.57 24.18
C ALA A 116 -22.39 -11.60 24.67
N ARG A 117 -22.08 -10.75 25.67
CA ARG A 117 -23.02 -9.76 26.22
C ARG A 117 -23.22 -8.57 25.28
N LYS A 118 -22.22 -8.24 24.47
CA LYS A 118 -22.24 -7.11 23.52
C LYS A 118 -22.81 -7.52 22.16
N GLY A 119 -22.78 -8.81 21.83
CA GLY A 119 -23.23 -9.33 20.53
C GLY A 119 -22.28 -8.97 19.39
N VAL A 120 -22.79 -8.94 18.16
CA VAL A 120 -21.97 -8.60 16.98
C VAL A 120 -21.87 -7.08 16.85
N LEU A 121 -20.67 -6.54 17.06
CA LEU A 121 -20.39 -5.10 16.95
C LEU A 121 -19.98 -4.68 15.54
N GLU A 122 -19.91 -3.37 15.28
CA GLU A 122 -19.36 -2.85 14.03
C GLU A 122 -17.91 -3.31 13.83
N GLN A 123 -17.10 -3.30 14.89
CA GLN A 123 -15.72 -3.79 14.85
C GLN A 123 -15.63 -5.27 14.50
N THR A 124 -16.54 -6.12 15.03
CA THR A 124 -16.62 -7.53 14.66
C THR A 124 -16.88 -7.70 13.16
N ARG A 125 -17.80 -6.91 12.60
CA ARG A 125 -18.12 -6.89 11.16
C ARG A 125 -16.93 -6.41 10.32
N ARG A 126 -16.23 -5.36 10.79
CA ARG A 126 -15.04 -4.81 10.13
C ARG A 126 -13.91 -5.82 10.08
N HIS A 127 -13.59 -6.48 11.20
CA HIS A 127 -12.59 -7.53 11.26
C HIS A 127 -12.94 -8.69 10.31
N ALA A 128 -14.19 -9.18 10.34
CA ALA A 128 -14.63 -10.22 9.42
C ALA A 128 -14.48 -9.82 7.94
N ARG A 129 -14.80 -8.57 7.58
CA ARG A 129 -14.58 -8.05 6.22
C ARG A 129 -13.09 -8.08 5.85
N ILE A 130 -12.20 -7.60 6.72
CA ILE A 130 -10.74 -7.62 6.49
C ILE A 130 -10.23 -9.06 6.33
N VAL A 131 -10.67 -9.97 7.20
CA VAL A 131 -10.32 -11.40 7.13
C VAL A 131 -10.72 -11.99 5.78
N SER A 132 -11.95 -11.73 5.33
CA SER A 132 -12.44 -12.20 4.03
C SER A 132 -11.66 -11.58 2.87
N LEU A 133 -11.36 -10.27 2.93
CA LEU A 133 -10.63 -9.56 1.89
C LEU A 133 -9.19 -10.05 1.74
N LEU A 134 -8.55 -10.45 2.84
CA LEU A 134 -7.20 -11.04 2.83
C LEU A 134 -7.20 -12.53 2.49
N GLY A 135 -8.35 -13.04 2.00
CA GLY A 135 -8.49 -14.39 1.47
C GLY A 135 -8.50 -15.49 2.54
N ILE A 136 -8.64 -15.14 3.82
CA ILE A 136 -8.75 -16.13 4.90
C ILE A 136 -10.17 -16.70 4.86
N ARG A 137 -10.29 -17.96 4.44
CA ARG A 137 -11.57 -18.61 4.17
C ARG A 137 -12.13 -19.42 5.34
N HIS A 138 -11.30 -19.74 6.33
CA HIS A 138 -11.70 -20.56 7.48
C HIS A 138 -11.71 -19.73 8.76
N VAL A 139 -12.89 -19.62 9.38
CA VAL A 139 -13.12 -18.74 10.53
C VAL A 139 -13.72 -19.52 11.70
N ALA A 140 -13.16 -19.30 12.89
CA ALA A 140 -13.79 -19.64 14.15
C ALA A 140 -14.34 -18.37 14.81
N LEU A 141 -15.64 -18.36 15.11
CA LEU A 141 -16.28 -17.33 15.92
C LEU A 141 -16.21 -17.75 17.40
N ALA A 142 -15.31 -17.13 18.14
CA ALA A 142 -15.11 -17.32 19.56
C ALA A 142 -16.11 -16.46 20.36
N VAL A 143 -17.24 -17.05 20.74
CA VAL A 143 -18.28 -16.38 21.53
C VAL A 143 -17.85 -16.42 23.01
N ASN A 144 -17.10 -15.40 23.41
CA ASN A 144 -16.38 -15.35 24.68
C ASN A 144 -17.20 -14.69 25.81
N LYS A 145 -16.73 -14.87 27.04
CA LYS A 145 -17.34 -14.34 28.28
C LYS A 145 -18.75 -14.86 28.56
N LEU A 146 -19.04 -16.10 28.15
CA LEU A 146 -20.33 -16.73 28.45
C LEU A 146 -20.52 -17.01 29.95
N ASP A 147 -19.44 -17.06 30.75
CA ASP A 147 -19.48 -17.11 32.20
C ASP A 147 -20.31 -15.96 32.79
N LEU A 148 -20.11 -14.74 32.29
CA LEU A 148 -20.85 -13.55 32.70
C LEU A 148 -22.31 -13.54 32.22
N ALA A 149 -22.68 -14.46 31.33
CA ALA A 149 -24.03 -14.65 30.81
C ALA A 149 -24.65 -15.98 31.28
N GLY A 150 -24.08 -16.61 32.31
CA GLY A 150 -24.58 -17.86 32.87
C GLY A 150 -24.61 -19.03 31.87
N TYR A 151 -23.69 -19.04 30.90
CA TYR A 151 -23.59 -20.06 29.87
C TYR A 151 -24.88 -20.28 29.06
N SER A 152 -25.62 -19.19 28.81
CA SER A 152 -26.93 -19.23 28.13
C SER A 152 -26.86 -19.75 26.68
N PRO A 153 -27.55 -20.88 26.36
CA PRO A 153 -27.62 -21.40 24.99
C PRO A 153 -28.35 -20.43 24.06
N THR A 154 -29.41 -19.79 24.54
CA THR A 154 -30.22 -18.83 23.76
C THR A 154 -29.36 -17.66 23.27
N LEU A 155 -28.52 -17.10 24.15
CA LEU A 155 -27.63 -16.00 23.79
C LEU A 155 -26.58 -16.44 22.76
N PHE A 156 -25.95 -17.59 22.99
CA PHE A 156 -24.97 -18.14 22.04
C PHE A 156 -25.57 -18.36 20.65
N HIS A 157 -26.76 -18.96 20.57
CA HIS A 157 -27.43 -19.21 19.30
C HIS A 157 -27.88 -17.93 18.60
N ALA A 158 -28.35 -16.93 19.36
CA ALA A 158 -28.73 -15.63 18.81
C ALA A 158 -27.52 -14.94 18.15
N VAL A 159 -26.40 -14.82 18.87
CA VAL A 159 -25.18 -14.19 18.35
C VAL A 159 -24.59 -14.98 17.18
N SER A 160 -24.57 -16.31 17.28
CA SER A 160 -24.08 -17.17 16.19
C SER A 160 -24.91 -17.00 14.91
N THR A 161 -26.23 -16.85 15.04
CA THR A 161 -27.15 -16.65 13.91
C THR A 161 -26.98 -15.27 13.31
N GLU A 162 -26.86 -14.23 14.14
CA GLU A 162 -26.59 -12.86 13.71
C GLU A 162 -25.29 -12.79 12.90
N PHE A 163 -24.21 -13.36 13.42
CA PHE A 163 -22.91 -13.35 12.74
C PHE A 163 -22.94 -14.14 11.42
N ARG A 164 -23.56 -15.32 11.40
CA ARG A 164 -23.69 -16.12 10.17
C ARG A 164 -24.50 -15.42 9.10
N THR A 165 -25.59 -14.75 9.49
CA THR A 165 -26.40 -13.95 8.56
C THR A 165 -25.58 -12.84 7.92
N PHE A 166 -24.84 -12.09 8.74
CA PHE A 166 -23.92 -11.06 8.24
C PHE A 166 -22.84 -11.66 7.32
N ALA A 167 -22.26 -12.80 7.70
CA ALA A 167 -21.16 -13.42 6.95
C ALA A 167 -21.57 -14.04 5.61
N GLN A 168 -22.87 -14.08 5.26
CA GLN A 168 -23.33 -14.54 3.94
C GLN A 168 -22.82 -13.66 2.79
N GLU A 169 -22.51 -12.39 3.06
CA GLU A 169 -21.91 -11.47 2.07
C GLU A 169 -20.39 -11.66 1.91
N LEU A 170 -19.77 -12.51 2.73
CA LEU A 170 -18.33 -12.72 2.81
C LEU A 170 -17.91 -14.04 2.19
N ASP A 171 -16.68 -14.10 1.68
CA ASP A 171 -16.13 -15.26 0.97
C ASP A 171 -15.56 -16.32 1.93
N PHE A 172 -16.30 -16.68 2.98
CA PHE A 172 -15.88 -17.72 3.93
C PHE A 172 -16.33 -19.11 3.49
N ALA A 173 -15.40 -20.06 3.46
CA ALA A 173 -15.71 -21.46 3.19
C ALA A 173 -16.29 -22.18 4.40
N SER A 174 -15.87 -21.81 5.62
CA SER A 174 -16.36 -22.44 6.85
C SER A 174 -16.36 -21.47 8.01
N ILE A 175 -17.45 -21.45 8.77
CA ILE A 175 -17.61 -20.68 10.01
C ILE A 175 -17.98 -21.64 11.15
N THR A 176 -17.11 -21.79 12.14
CA THR A 176 -17.38 -22.58 13.35
C THR A 176 -17.59 -21.66 14.54
N CYS A 177 -18.76 -21.68 15.16
CA CYS A 177 -19.03 -20.88 16.36
C CYS A 177 -18.74 -21.73 17.60
N VAL A 178 -17.90 -21.23 18.50
CA VAL A 178 -17.48 -21.93 19.73
C VAL A 178 -17.93 -21.12 20.94
N PRO A 179 -18.81 -21.66 21.82
CA PRO A 179 -19.17 -21.01 23.07
C PRO A 179 -18.02 -21.17 24.06
N MET A 180 -17.48 -20.07 24.57
CA MET A 180 -16.27 -20.14 25.38
C MET A 180 -16.23 -19.14 26.54
N SER A 181 -15.34 -19.44 27.49
CA SER A 181 -14.81 -18.49 28.45
C SER A 181 -13.30 -18.65 28.48
N ALA A 182 -12.58 -17.64 27.98
CA ALA A 182 -11.11 -17.64 28.00
C ALA A 182 -10.56 -17.61 29.44
N THR A 183 -11.33 -17.04 30.37
CA THR A 183 -11.01 -16.98 31.80
C THR A 183 -11.15 -18.33 32.46
N ASP A 184 -12.31 -18.98 32.30
CA ASP A 184 -12.58 -20.27 32.96
C ASP A 184 -11.94 -21.45 32.20
N GLY A 185 -11.53 -21.24 30.94
CA GLY A 185 -11.02 -22.27 30.04
C GLY A 185 -12.10 -23.11 29.34
N VAL A 186 -13.36 -22.69 29.45
CA VAL A 186 -14.50 -23.41 28.86
C VAL A 186 -14.36 -23.47 27.34
N ASN A 187 -14.31 -24.69 26.79
CA ASN A 187 -14.19 -25.01 25.37
C ASN A 187 -12.97 -24.40 24.66
N VAL A 188 -11.93 -24.02 25.41
CA VAL A 188 -10.65 -23.54 24.85
C VAL A 188 -9.83 -24.75 24.37
N VAL A 189 -9.36 -25.58 25.31
CA VAL A 189 -8.65 -26.83 25.00
C VAL A 189 -9.58 -28.03 25.12
N GLY A 190 -10.18 -28.22 26.31
CA GLY A 190 -11.09 -29.33 26.61
C GLY A 190 -12.57 -28.97 26.53
N ARG A 191 -13.42 -29.99 26.37
CA ARG A 191 -14.88 -29.83 26.49
C ARG A 191 -15.26 -29.53 27.94
N SER A 192 -16.28 -28.71 28.13
CA SER A 192 -16.77 -28.33 29.46
C SER A 192 -18.13 -28.92 29.78
N GLU A 193 -18.31 -29.35 31.03
CA GLU A 193 -19.62 -29.75 31.57
C GLU A 193 -20.56 -28.55 31.80
N LEU A 194 -20.05 -27.31 31.79
CA LEU A 194 -20.84 -26.08 31.94
C LEU A 194 -21.66 -25.74 30.67
N THR A 195 -21.30 -26.35 29.53
CA THR A 195 -22.02 -26.20 28.26
C THR A 195 -22.44 -27.56 27.72
N PRO A 196 -23.28 -28.33 28.44
CA PRO A 196 -23.66 -29.69 28.04
C PRO A 196 -24.53 -29.71 26.78
N TRP A 197 -25.09 -28.55 26.41
CA TRP A 197 -25.88 -28.34 25.21
C TRP A 197 -25.04 -28.11 23.94
N TYR A 198 -23.72 -28.00 24.05
CA TYR A 198 -22.83 -27.78 22.92
C TYR A 198 -22.07 -29.05 22.52
N ASP A 199 -22.45 -29.63 21.39
CA ASP A 199 -21.83 -30.86 20.86
C ASP A 199 -20.67 -30.61 19.88
N GLY A 200 -20.33 -29.35 19.63
CA GLY A 200 -19.31 -28.96 18.65
C GLY A 200 -17.86 -29.21 19.10
N ARG A 201 -16.91 -28.74 18.30
CA ARG A 201 -15.48 -28.81 18.61
C ARG A 201 -15.09 -27.70 19.59
N THR A 202 -14.09 -27.97 20.45
CA THR A 202 -13.40 -26.90 21.18
C THR A 202 -12.58 -26.04 20.22
N LEU A 203 -12.10 -24.88 20.69
CA LEU A 203 -11.26 -24.03 19.85
C LEU A 203 -9.98 -24.75 19.41
N LEU A 204 -9.28 -25.43 20.33
CA LEU A 204 -8.07 -26.17 19.99
C LEU A 204 -8.37 -27.31 19.01
N GLN A 205 -9.43 -28.09 19.24
CA GLN A 205 -9.84 -29.15 18.32
C GLN A 205 -10.13 -28.61 16.92
N TRP A 206 -10.74 -27.42 16.81
CA TRP A 206 -10.94 -26.76 15.53
C TRP A 206 -9.61 -26.36 14.87
N LEU A 207 -8.68 -25.75 15.63
CA LEU A 207 -7.34 -25.38 15.14
C LEU A 207 -6.54 -26.60 14.66
N GLU A 208 -6.67 -27.74 15.35
CA GLU A 208 -6.00 -28.99 14.96
C GLU A 208 -6.61 -29.64 13.71
N SER A 209 -7.89 -29.40 13.44
CA SER A 209 -8.63 -30.09 12.38
C SER A 209 -9.00 -29.24 11.18
N VAL A 210 -8.72 -27.93 11.22
CA VAL A 210 -8.99 -27.05 10.07
C VAL A 210 -8.04 -27.38 8.93
N GLU A 211 -8.59 -27.99 7.89
CA GLU A 211 -7.90 -28.19 6.63
C GLU A 211 -7.75 -26.84 5.96
N VAL A 212 -6.50 -26.42 5.77
CA VAL A 212 -6.17 -25.21 5.03
C VAL A 212 -5.63 -25.63 3.68
N GLU A 213 -6.04 -24.95 2.63
CA GLU A 213 -5.53 -25.22 1.28
C GLU A 213 -4.00 -25.05 1.30
N GLU A 214 -3.27 -26.14 1.03
CA GLU A 214 -1.83 -26.07 0.78
C GLU A 214 -1.58 -25.28 -0.53
N ALA A 215 -0.41 -24.64 -0.59
CA ALA A 215 -0.08 -23.69 -1.65
C ALA A 215 -0.37 -24.26 -3.05
N ALA A 216 -1.20 -23.52 -3.78
CA ALA A 216 -1.91 -23.86 -5.00
C ALA A 216 -1.20 -24.88 -5.92
N ASP A 217 -1.83 -26.05 -6.01
CA ASP A 217 -1.71 -26.95 -7.15
C ASP A 217 -2.04 -26.18 -8.44
N GLY A 218 -1.26 -26.38 -9.51
CA GLY A 218 -1.45 -25.63 -10.76
C GLY A 218 -0.17 -25.29 -11.52
N PRO A 219 -0.29 -24.48 -12.58
CA PRO A 219 0.84 -24.14 -13.46
C PRO A 219 1.92 -23.35 -12.73
N SER A 220 3.18 -23.62 -13.06
CA SER A 220 4.31 -23.03 -12.33
C SER A 220 4.39 -21.51 -12.54
N ARG A 221 4.70 -20.80 -11.45
CA ARG A 221 4.99 -19.36 -11.42
C ARG A 221 6.29 -19.15 -10.65
N PHE A 222 7.34 -18.68 -11.29
CA PHE A 222 8.60 -18.36 -10.64
C PHE A 222 8.89 -16.86 -10.77
N LEU A 223 8.98 -16.18 -9.63
CA LEU A 223 9.25 -14.73 -9.59
C LEU A 223 10.75 -14.49 -9.56
N VAL A 224 11.28 -13.83 -10.60
CA VAL A 224 12.67 -13.44 -10.68
C VAL A 224 12.96 -12.29 -9.73
N GLN A 225 13.94 -12.46 -8.85
CA GLN A 225 14.35 -11.44 -7.89
C GLN A 225 15.74 -10.89 -8.22
N TRP A 226 16.59 -11.69 -8.87
CA TRP A 226 17.96 -11.34 -9.15
C TRP A 226 18.51 -12.10 -10.36
N ALA A 227 19.39 -11.46 -11.14
CA ALA A 227 20.13 -12.10 -12.22
C ALA A 227 21.58 -12.35 -11.77
N ASN A 228 21.97 -13.61 -11.70
CA ASN A 228 23.32 -14.06 -11.39
C ASN A 228 24.14 -14.17 -12.68
N ARG A 229 25.29 -13.50 -12.66
CA ARG A 229 26.31 -13.60 -13.72
C ARG A 229 27.72 -13.52 -13.11
N PRO A 230 28.20 -14.61 -12.48
CA PRO A 230 29.52 -14.65 -11.86
C PRO A 230 30.64 -14.58 -12.91
N ASP A 231 30.38 -15.07 -14.12
CA ASP A 231 31.31 -15.07 -15.26
C ASP A 231 30.55 -14.96 -16.60
N ALA A 232 31.28 -15.04 -17.72
CA ALA A 232 30.71 -14.90 -19.05
C ALA A 232 29.83 -16.10 -19.47
N ASP A 233 30.07 -17.28 -18.89
CA ASP A 233 29.52 -18.56 -19.31
C ASP A 233 28.29 -18.97 -18.47
N PHE A 234 28.12 -18.39 -17.28
CA PHE A 234 26.97 -18.64 -16.41
C PHE A 234 25.99 -17.48 -16.37
N ARG A 235 24.73 -17.77 -16.70
CA ARG A 235 23.58 -16.88 -16.48
C ARG A 235 22.46 -17.64 -15.79
N GLY A 236 22.11 -17.21 -14.59
CA GLY A 236 20.99 -17.80 -13.84
C GLY A 236 20.11 -16.72 -13.21
N PHE A 237 18.84 -17.03 -12.99
CA PHE A 237 17.88 -16.12 -12.40
C PHE A 237 17.44 -16.66 -11.04
N SER A 238 17.83 -15.98 -9.96
CA SER A 238 17.41 -16.35 -8.60
C SER A 238 16.06 -15.75 -8.28
N GLY A 239 15.26 -16.54 -7.58
CA GLY A 239 13.89 -16.19 -7.29
C GLY A 239 13.19 -17.26 -6.46
N ARG A 240 11.87 -17.14 -6.37
CA ARG A 240 11.03 -18.04 -5.59
C ARG A 240 9.92 -18.63 -6.47
N VAL A 241 9.67 -19.93 -6.31
CA VAL A 241 8.49 -20.59 -6.90
C VAL A 241 7.27 -20.17 -6.09
N LEU A 242 6.38 -19.38 -6.69
CA LEU A 242 5.17 -18.85 -6.06
C LEU A 242 3.99 -19.84 -6.12
N GLN A 243 3.96 -20.65 -7.18
CA GLN A 243 2.88 -21.61 -7.43
C GLN A 243 3.39 -22.77 -8.29
N GLY A 244 2.77 -23.94 -8.14
CA GLY A 244 3.13 -25.14 -8.87
C GLY A 244 4.51 -25.70 -8.53
N THR A 245 4.98 -26.63 -9.34
CA THR A 245 6.33 -27.20 -9.25
C THR A 245 7.08 -26.90 -10.54
N LEU A 246 8.24 -26.24 -10.43
CA LEU A 246 9.13 -25.99 -11.55
C LEU A 246 10.08 -27.16 -11.73
N ARG A 247 10.22 -27.70 -12.94
CA ARG A 247 11.10 -28.83 -13.25
C ARG A 247 12.12 -28.48 -14.31
N ALA A 248 13.28 -29.13 -14.23
CA ALA A 248 14.24 -29.10 -15.33
C ALA A 248 13.60 -29.69 -16.59
N GLY A 249 13.72 -28.99 -17.72
CA GLY A 249 13.07 -29.30 -19.00
C GLY A 249 11.70 -28.63 -19.21
N ASP A 250 11.11 -27.98 -18.20
CA ASP A 250 9.81 -27.31 -18.36
C ASP A 250 9.90 -26.19 -19.39
N ARG A 251 8.88 -26.11 -20.26
CA ARG A 251 8.72 -24.98 -21.18
C ARG A 251 8.14 -23.79 -20.43
N VAL A 252 8.80 -22.64 -20.52
CA VAL A 252 8.42 -21.43 -19.81
C VAL A 252 8.32 -20.22 -20.72
N ARG A 253 7.56 -19.22 -20.29
CA ARG A 253 7.55 -17.87 -20.87
C ARG A 253 8.04 -16.86 -19.84
N VAL A 254 8.86 -15.92 -20.27
CA VAL A 254 9.30 -14.79 -19.45
C VAL A 254 8.32 -13.63 -19.62
N LEU A 255 7.59 -13.27 -18.58
CA LEU A 255 6.63 -12.16 -18.59
C LEU A 255 7.21 -10.94 -17.87
N PRO A 256 6.96 -9.70 -18.36
CA PRO A 256 5.95 -9.34 -19.38
C PRO A 256 6.44 -9.42 -20.85
N GLY A 257 7.68 -9.84 -21.11
CA GLY A 257 8.25 -9.87 -22.47
C GLY A 257 7.72 -10.95 -23.42
N GLU A 258 7.00 -11.94 -22.88
CA GLU A 258 6.42 -13.12 -23.56
C GLU A 258 7.42 -14.02 -24.32
N GLN A 259 8.72 -13.90 -24.06
CA GLN A 259 9.75 -14.73 -24.69
C GLN A 259 9.65 -16.18 -24.19
N ALA A 260 9.60 -17.14 -25.12
CA ALA A 260 9.57 -18.56 -24.78
C ALA A 260 10.99 -19.13 -24.58
N SER A 261 11.15 -19.99 -23.58
CA SER A 261 12.38 -20.74 -23.28
C SER A 261 12.04 -22.09 -22.64
N ALA A 262 13.05 -22.80 -22.17
CA ALA A 262 12.92 -23.97 -21.31
C ALA A 262 13.85 -23.84 -20.10
N VAL A 263 13.49 -24.44 -18.98
CA VAL A 263 14.37 -24.56 -17.82
C VAL A 263 15.47 -25.56 -18.16
N ASP A 264 16.70 -25.11 -18.29
CA ASP A 264 17.85 -25.99 -18.50
C ASP A 264 18.25 -26.67 -17.19
N ARG A 265 18.45 -25.85 -16.14
CA ARG A 265 18.91 -26.32 -14.82
C ARG A 265 18.24 -25.54 -13.69
N ILE A 266 18.02 -26.21 -12.57
CA ILE A 266 17.64 -25.60 -11.30
C ILE A 266 18.81 -25.78 -10.35
N VAL A 267 19.44 -24.68 -9.94
CA VAL A 267 20.70 -24.66 -9.20
C VAL A 267 20.46 -24.16 -7.78
N THR A 268 21.04 -24.86 -6.81
CA THR A 268 21.10 -24.47 -5.39
C THR A 268 22.53 -24.55 -4.86
N MET A 269 22.74 -24.15 -3.61
CA MET A 269 24.05 -24.27 -2.96
C MET A 269 24.52 -25.72 -2.86
N ASP A 270 23.58 -26.67 -2.65
CA ASP A 270 23.87 -28.10 -2.45
C ASP A 270 23.95 -28.87 -3.77
N GLY A 271 23.81 -28.18 -4.90
CA GLY A 271 23.83 -28.74 -6.25
C GLY A 271 22.54 -28.52 -7.03
N ASP A 272 22.44 -29.20 -8.16
CA ASP A 272 21.31 -29.09 -9.08
C ASP A 272 20.12 -29.93 -8.61
N LEU A 273 18.92 -29.39 -8.77
CA LEU A 273 17.66 -30.05 -8.47
C LEU A 273 16.94 -30.44 -9.77
N THR A 274 16.22 -31.56 -9.73
CA THR A 274 15.32 -31.96 -10.81
C THR A 274 13.99 -31.22 -10.78
N GLU A 275 13.51 -30.87 -9.59
CA GLU A 275 12.28 -30.13 -9.37
C GLU A 275 12.37 -29.21 -8.15
N ALA A 276 11.59 -28.13 -8.18
CA ALA A 276 11.47 -27.14 -7.13
C ALA A 276 9.98 -26.85 -6.87
N PRO A 277 9.39 -27.33 -5.76
CA PRO A 277 7.99 -27.07 -5.43
C PRO A 277 7.77 -25.63 -4.95
N THR A 278 6.50 -25.22 -4.86
CA THR A 278 6.09 -23.92 -4.29
C THR A 278 6.79 -23.61 -2.98
N GLY A 279 7.24 -22.37 -2.84
CA GLY A 279 7.97 -21.87 -1.68
C GLY A 279 9.49 -21.99 -1.79
N SER A 280 10.00 -22.80 -2.73
CA SER A 280 11.44 -23.00 -2.94
C SER A 280 12.10 -21.74 -3.47
N SER A 281 13.25 -21.38 -2.89
CA SER A 281 14.14 -20.34 -3.38
C SER A 281 15.31 -20.97 -4.12
N VAL A 282 15.38 -20.79 -5.44
CA VAL A 282 16.33 -21.47 -6.32
C VAL A 282 16.86 -20.52 -7.38
N THR A 283 17.94 -20.92 -8.07
CA THR A 283 18.43 -20.23 -9.27
C THR A 283 18.07 -21.05 -10.50
N VAL A 284 17.40 -20.43 -11.46
CA VAL A 284 16.95 -21.07 -12.70
C VAL A 284 17.87 -20.65 -13.85
N VAL A 285 18.42 -21.62 -14.56
CA VAL A 285 19.14 -21.39 -15.82
C VAL A 285 18.17 -21.69 -16.96
N LEU A 286 18.05 -20.75 -17.89
CA LEU A 286 17.19 -20.88 -19.06
C LEU A 286 17.99 -21.39 -20.26
N ALA A 287 17.33 -22.16 -21.13
CA ALA A 287 17.90 -22.60 -22.38
C ALA A 287 17.93 -21.45 -23.41
N GLY A 288 19.10 -21.24 -24.02
CA GLY A 288 19.33 -20.19 -25.01
C GLY A 288 19.53 -18.79 -24.42
N ASP A 289 19.70 -17.80 -25.30
CA ASP A 289 19.97 -16.40 -24.92
C ASP A 289 18.69 -15.62 -24.61
N VAL A 290 17.93 -16.08 -23.62
CA VAL A 290 16.72 -15.39 -23.13
C VAL A 290 17.07 -14.56 -21.89
N ASP A 291 16.56 -13.34 -21.83
CA ASP A 291 16.77 -12.42 -20.70
C ASP A 291 15.56 -12.39 -19.78
N ALA A 292 15.81 -12.18 -18.49
CA ALA A 292 14.80 -11.92 -17.48
C ALA A 292 15.34 -10.92 -16.46
N SER A 293 14.49 -9.98 -16.09
CA SER A 293 14.79 -8.90 -15.14
C SER A 293 14.09 -9.12 -13.81
N ARG A 294 14.51 -8.36 -12.80
CA ARG A 294 13.85 -8.37 -11.48
C ARG A 294 12.37 -8.00 -11.61
N GLY A 295 11.53 -8.87 -11.07
CA GLY A 295 10.06 -8.81 -11.11
C GLY A 295 9.41 -9.41 -12.35
N ASP A 296 10.21 -9.95 -13.27
CA ASP A 296 9.67 -10.81 -14.31
C ASP A 296 9.20 -12.14 -13.71
N VAL A 297 8.23 -12.76 -14.37
CA VAL A 297 7.69 -14.06 -13.96
C VAL A 297 8.01 -15.07 -15.05
N LEU A 298 8.70 -16.14 -14.67
CA LEU A 298 8.80 -17.34 -15.50
C LEU A 298 7.55 -18.18 -15.24
N ALA A 299 6.66 -18.25 -16.21
CA ALA A 299 5.41 -18.99 -16.12
C ALA A 299 5.42 -20.20 -17.05
N ALA A 300 4.68 -21.25 -16.69
CA ALA A 300 4.40 -22.36 -17.59
C ALA A 300 3.92 -21.86 -18.97
N ALA A 301 4.52 -22.35 -20.05
CA ALA A 301 4.33 -21.76 -21.38
C ALA A 301 2.92 -21.91 -21.96
N ASP A 302 2.17 -22.91 -21.51
CA ASP A 302 0.81 -23.21 -21.96
C ASP A 302 -0.28 -22.48 -21.14
N ASP A 303 0.09 -21.92 -20.00
CA ASP A 303 -0.80 -21.15 -19.12
C ASP A 303 -0.04 -19.93 -18.53
N PRO A 304 0.28 -18.92 -19.35
CA PRO A 304 0.89 -17.69 -18.84
C PRO A 304 -0.15 -16.83 -18.11
N PRO A 305 0.19 -16.21 -16.98
CA PRO A 305 -0.67 -15.22 -16.34
C PRO A 305 -0.83 -13.98 -17.22
N GLY A 306 -1.89 -13.21 -16.95
CA GLY A 306 -2.16 -11.96 -17.67
C GLY A 306 -1.05 -10.93 -17.46
N THR A 307 -0.91 -10.00 -18.40
CA THR A 307 -0.04 -8.83 -18.28
C THR A 307 -0.87 -7.58 -18.52
N ALA A 308 -0.87 -6.65 -17.55
CA ALA A 308 -1.60 -5.40 -17.66
C ALA A 308 -0.94 -4.29 -16.83
N ALA A 309 -1.30 -3.05 -17.12
CA ALA A 309 -0.89 -1.87 -16.35
C ALA A 309 -2.08 -1.20 -15.65
N ALA A 310 -3.29 -1.70 -15.83
CA ALA A 310 -4.50 -1.10 -15.29
C ALA A 310 -5.38 -2.21 -14.71
N PHE A 311 -5.85 -2.01 -13.48
CA PHE A 311 -6.49 -3.03 -12.68
C PHE A 311 -7.70 -2.49 -11.95
N ARG A 312 -8.75 -3.29 -11.83
CA ARG A 312 -9.71 -3.12 -10.74
C ARG A 312 -9.15 -3.82 -9.51
N ALA A 313 -9.03 -3.10 -8.41
CA ALA A 313 -8.49 -3.63 -7.17
C ALA A 313 -9.29 -3.17 -5.95
N LYS A 314 -9.37 -4.02 -4.93
CA LYS A 314 -9.79 -3.60 -3.60
C LYS A 314 -8.59 -3.00 -2.88
N LEU A 315 -8.73 -1.77 -2.40
CA LEU A 315 -7.72 -1.05 -1.64
C LEU A 315 -8.11 -1.00 -0.17
N VAL A 316 -7.12 -1.18 0.70
CA VAL A 316 -7.20 -0.89 2.13
C VAL A 316 -6.27 0.28 2.41
N TRP A 317 -6.82 1.41 2.84
CA TRP A 317 -6.05 2.60 3.13
C TRP A 317 -5.63 2.66 4.60
N LEU A 318 -4.35 2.92 4.85
CA LEU A 318 -3.70 2.77 6.15
C LEU A 318 -3.06 4.06 6.67
N ASN A 319 -3.17 5.15 5.91
CA ASN A 319 -2.55 6.43 6.23
C ASN A 319 -3.59 7.46 6.69
N GLU A 320 -3.17 8.39 7.55
CA GLU A 320 -4.02 9.48 8.03
C GLU A 320 -4.36 10.46 6.92
N ALA A 321 -3.37 10.80 6.07
CA ALA A 321 -3.61 11.60 4.88
C ALA A 321 -4.44 10.79 3.88
N GLU A 322 -5.51 11.40 3.36
CA GLU A 322 -6.45 10.74 2.46
C GLU A 322 -5.77 10.29 1.15
N LEU A 323 -6.18 9.13 0.65
CA LEU A 323 -5.88 8.70 -0.71
C LEU A 323 -6.61 9.65 -1.66
N LEU A 324 -5.85 10.36 -2.48
CA LEU A 324 -6.41 11.27 -3.50
C LEU A 324 -6.43 10.61 -4.90
N PRO A 325 -7.55 10.69 -5.64
CA PRO A 325 -7.60 10.31 -7.06
C PRO A 325 -6.57 11.07 -7.89
N GLY A 326 -5.94 10.39 -8.86
CA GLY A 326 -4.94 10.97 -9.76
C GLY A 326 -3.58 11.28 -9.12
N ARG A 327 -3.46 11.28 -7.78
CA ARG A 327 -2.19 11.42 -7.07
C ARG A 327 -1.30 10.21 -7.35
N GLN A 328 -0.03 10.49 -7.57
CA GLN A 328 0.98 9.48 -7.86
C GLN A 328 1.60 8.93 -6.57
N TYR A 329 1.52 7.62 -6.43
CA TYR A 329 2.13 6.83 -5.35
C TYR A 329 3.11 5.84 -5.96
N LEU A 330 3.72 4.99 -5.12
CA LEU A 330 4.46 3.83 -5.60
C LEU A 330 3.69 2.55 -5.25
N ALA A 331 3.50 1.66 -6.21
CA ALA A 331 3.02 0.31 -6.00
C ALA A 331 4.19 -0.67 -6.00
N LYS A 332 4.32 -1.46 -4.92
CA LYS A 332 5.23 -2.60 -4.86
C LYS A 332 4.46 -3.89 -5.10
N ILE A 333 4.70 -4.52 -6.25
CA ILE A 333 4.09 -5.80 -6.67
C ILE A 333 5.20 -6.80 -7.00
N GLY A 334 5.14 -8.00 -6.42
CA GLY A 334 6.22 -8.98 -6.49
C GLY A 334 7.57 -8.39 -6.09
N ALA A 335 8.52 -8.37 -7.03
CA ALA A 335 9.87 -7.83 -6.82
C ALA A 335 10.10 -6.43 -7.42
N ARG A 336 9.05 -5.78 -7.96
CA ARG A 336 9.10 -4.46 -8.60
C ARG A 336 8.38 -3.39 -7.79
N THR A 337 8.89 -2.17 -7.92
CA THR A 337 8.25 -0.95 -7.45
C THR A 337 8.02 -0.05 -8.66
N LEU A 338 6.79 0.40 -8.86
CA LEU A 338 6.34 1.20 -10.01
C LEU A 338 5.55 2.40 -9.49
N GLY A 339 5.44 3.48 -10.26
CA GLY A 339 4.46 4.51 -9.93
C GLY A 339 3.04 3.99 -10.16
N CYS A 340 2.09 4.49 -9.38
CA CYS A 340 0.68 4.17 -9.53
C CYS A 340 -0.25 5.33 -9.20
N THR A 341 -1.40 5.37 -9.88
CA THR A 341 -2.54 6.25 -9.57
C THR A 341 -3.80 5.44 -9.32
N THR A 342 -4.78 6.08 -8.70
CA THR A 342 -6.10 5.53 -8.38
C THR A 342 -7.19 6.49 -8.83
N THR A 343 -8.39 5.99 -9.10
CA THR A 343 -9.59 6.79 -9.39
C THR A 343 -10.45 7.09 -8.17
N GLN A 344 -10.14 6.51 -7.01
CA GLN A 344 -10.99 6.61 -5.81
C GLN A 344 -10.27 7.32 -4.65
N ALA A 345 -11.06 8.07 -3.87
CA ALA A 345 -10.62 8.64 -2.60
C ALA A 345 -10.95 7.70 -1.43
N LEU A 346 -10.02 7.55 -0.49
CA LEU A 346 -10.20 6.73 0.72
C LEU A 346 -9.57 7.41 1.94
N LYS A 347 -10.25 7.31 3.08
CA LYS A 347 -9.77 7.79 4.38
C LYS A 347 -9.10 6.68 5.17
N LEU A 348 -8.45 7.05 6.28
CA LEU A 348 -7.79 6.10 7.17
C LEU A 348 -8.73 4.93 7.53
N ASN A 349 -8.25 3.70 7.32
CA ASN A 349 -8.95 2.43 7.57
C ASN A 349 -10.16 2.16 6.67
N GLU A 350 -10.40 2.97 5.64
CA GLU A 350 -11.42 2.66 4.65
C GLU A 350 -10.94 1.59 3.67
N ILE A 351 -11.93 0.84 3.19
CA ILE A 351 -11.75 -0.19 2.18
C ILE A 351 -12.66 0.16 1.00
N GLY A 352 -12.10 0.26 -0.19
CA GLY A 352 -12.85 0.60 -1.40
C GLY A 352 -12.37 -0.17 -2.63
N THR A 353 -13.20 -0.25 -3.65
CA THR A 353 -12.83 -0.79 -4.96
C THR A 353 -12.47 0.34 -5.89
N ALA A 354 -11.20 0.41 -6.28
CA ALA A 354 -10.66 1.45 -7.14
C ALA A 354 -10.10 0.89 -8.44
N ASP A 355 -10.13 1.71 -9.49
CA ASP A 355 -9.36 1.45 -10.69
C ASP A 355 -7.94 2.03 -10.48
N VAL A 356 -6.93 1.16 -10.59
CA VAL A 356 -5.53 1.44 -10.28
C VAL A 356 -4.70 1.29 -11.55
N HIS A 357 -3.89 2.30 -11.85
CA HIS A 357 -3.03 2.34 -13.02
C HIS A 357 -1.57 2.36 -12.59
N PHE A 358 -0.77 1.44 -13.10
CA PHE A 358 0.68 1.39 -12.94
C PHE A 358 1.37 2.01 -14.16
N ASP A 359 2.55 2.59 -13.96
CA ASP A 359 3.32 3.23 -15.04
C ASP A 359 3.88 2.23 -16.07
N ALA A 360 3.88 0.93 -15.75
CA ALA A 360 4.34 -0.13 -16.65
C ALA A 360 3.50 -1.39 -16.48
N PRO A 361 3.35 -2.20 -17.54
CA PRO A 361 2.67 -3.48 -17.45
C PRO A 361 3.44 -4.45 -16.55
N VAL A 362 2.68 -5.22 -15.77
CA VAL A 362 3.18 -6.26 -14.87
C VAL A 362 2.45 -7.58 -15.12
N PRO A 363 3.15 -8.72 -14.99
CA PRO A 363 2.50 -10.01 -14.87
C PRO A 363 1.64 -10.02 -13.60
N PHE A 364 0.41 -10.47 -13.70
CA PHE A 364 -0.53 -10.49 -12.58
C PHE A 364 -1.50 -11.66 -12.68
N GLU A 365 -2.07 -12.02 -11.54
CA GLU A 365 -3.25 -12.86 -11.44
C GLU A 365 -4.25 -12.19 -10.49
N SER A 366 -5.49 -12.67 -10.44
CA SER A 366 -6.41 -12.20 -9.41
C SER A 366 -5.89 -12.61 -8.03
N TYR A 367 -6.10 -11.78 -7.01
CA TYR A 367 -5.70 -12.09 -5.63
C TYR A 367 -6.30 -13.42 -5.12
N ARG A 368 -7.48 -13.80 -5.64
CA ARG A 368 -8.13 -15.08 -5.34
C ARG A 368 -7.38 -16.27 -5.91
N THR A 369 -6.72 -16.09 -7.07
CA THR A 369 -5.95 -17.14 -7.75
C THR A 369 -4.55 -17.25 -7.16
N ASN A 370 -3.85 -16.12 -7.03
CA ASN A 370 -2.48 -16.08 -6.54
C ASN A 370 -2.25 -14.79 -5.75
N ARG A 371 -2.01 -14.93 -4.44
CA ARG A 371 -1.85 -13.79 -3.54
C ARG A 371 -0.58 -12.99 -3.82
N ASP A 372 0.51 -13.65 -4.23
CA ASP A 372 1.80 -13.01 -4.47
C ASP A 372 1.80 -12.16 -5.76
N LEU A 373 1.09 -12.62 -6.80
CA LEU A 373 0.94 -11.89 -8.07
C LEU A 373 -0.32 -11.00 -8.14
N GLY A 374 -1.26 -11.20 -7.23
CA GLY A 374 -2.52 -10.45 -7.16
C GLY A 374 -2.57 -9.42 -6.04
N SER A 375 -1.48 -9.20 -5.29
CA SER A 375 -1.42 -8.13 -4.29
C SER A 375 -0.29 -7.14 -4.54
N PHE A 376 -0.48 -5.93 -4.05
CA PHE A 376 0.53 -4.89 -4.04
C PHE A 376 0.43 -4.03 -2.79
N VAL A 377 1.53 -3.40 -2.43
CA VAL A 377 1.59 -2.41 -1.34
C VAL A 377 1.68 -1.02 -1.95
N VAL A 378 0.89 -0.08 -1.45
CA VAL A 378 0.97 1.33 -1.83
C VAL A 378 1.91 2.04 -0.87
N LEU A 379 2.90 2.73 -1.42
CA LEU A 379 3.91 3.48 -0.70
C LEU A 379 3.79 4.96 -1.07
N ASP A 380 3.95 5.83 -0.07
CA ASP A 380 4.10 7.25 -0.32
C ASP A 380 5.43 7.54 -1.03
N ARG A 381 5.37 8.37 -2.08
CA ARG A 381 6.51 8.60 -2.98
C ARG A 381 7.66 9.35 -2.31
N LEU A 382 7.37 10.22 -1.32
CA LEU A 382 8.37 11.06 -0.66
C LEU A 382 8.99 10.35 0.55
N THR A 383 8.15 9.74 1.37
CA THR A 383 8.55 9.14 2.65
C THR A 383 8.88 7.64 2.55
N ASN A 384 8.50 6.98 1.45
CA ASN A 384 8.53 5.52 1.29
C ASN A 384 7.72 4.76 2.35
N ALA A 385 6.85 5.45 3.09
CA ALA A 385 5.99 4.81 4.08
C ALA A 385 4.92 3.95 3.39
N THR A 386 4.61 2.78 3.96
CA THR A 386 3.43 2.01 3.56
C THR A 386 2.16 2.75 3.95
N VAL A 387 1.42 3.20 2.94
CA VAL A 387 0.18 3.98 3.10
C VAL A 387 -1.08 3.19 2.76
N GLY A 388 -0.95 2.07 2.07
CA GLY A 388 -2.08 1.19 1.75
C GLY A 388 -1.65 -0.15 1.20
N ALA A 389 -2.63 -1.01 0.94
CA ALA A 389 -2.46 -2.29 0.25
C ALA A 389 -3.60 -2.51 -0.75
N GLY A 390 -3.33 -3.25 -1.81
CA GLY A 390 -4.30 -3.54 -2.86
C GLY A 390 -4.35 -5.01 -3.23
N MET A 391 -5.55 -5.48 -3.57
CA MET A 391 -5.84 -6.83 -4.05
C MET A 391 -6.48 -6.73 -5.43
N ILE A 392 -5.79 -7.22 -6.45
CA ILE A 392 -6.22 -7.19 -7.85
C ILE A 392 -7.39 -8.14 -8.05
N GLU A 393 -8.49 -7.64 -8.62
CA GLU A 393 -9.64 -8.44 -9.03
C GLU A 393 -9.51 -8.86 -10.50
N CYS A 394 -9.26 -7.89 -11.39
CA CYS A 394 -9.07 -8.12 -12.82
C CYS A 394 -8.29 -6.97 -13.49
N ALA A 395 -7.77 -7.22 -14.69
CA ALA A 395 -7.26 -6.14 -15.54
C ALA A 395 -8.40 -5.32 -16.13
N LEU A 396 -8.20 -4.01 -16.18
CA LEU A 396 -8.98 -3.11 -17.01
C LEU A 396 -8.49 -3.26 -18.46
N GLN A 397 -9.38 -3.17 -19.44
CA GLN A 397 -9.00 -3.32 -20.85
C GLN A 397 -7.82 -2.40 -21.19
N ALA A 398 -6.74 -2.98 -21.69
CA ALA A 398 -5.52 -2.26 -22.05
C ALA A 398 -5.83 -1.20 -23.11
N THR A 399 -5.48 0.05 -22.81
CA THR A 399 -5.33 1.07 -23.85
C THR A 399 -4.12 0.67 -24.70
N ASN A 400 -4.37 0.10 -25.88
CA ASN A 400 -3.37 -0.33 -26.88
C ASN A 400 -2.60 0.87 -27.48
N VAL A 401 -2.01 1.73 -26.65
CA VAL A 401 -1.28 2.93 -27.08
C VAL A 401 0.21 2.65 -26.93
N ARG A 402 0.88 2.43 -28.06
CA ARG A 402 2.36 2.40 -28.13
C ARG A 402 2.85 3.76 -28.61
N TRP A 403 3.88 4.30 -27.95
CA TRP A 403 4.59 5.47 -28.45
C TRP A 403 5.22 5.16 -29.81
N GLN A 404 4.89 5.95 -30.82
CA GLN A 404 5.47 5.81 -32.15
C GLN A 404 6.84 6.49 -32.19
N THR A 405 7.86 5.77 -32.66
CA THR A 405 9.18 6.36 -32.93
C THR A 405 9.09 7.23 -34.19
N LEU A 406 9.33 8.54 -34.04
CA LEU A 406 9.31 9.50 -35.14
C LEU A 406 10.73 9.88 -35.55
N THR A 407 10.96 10.14 -36.84
CA THR A 407 12.28 10.51 -37.39
C THR A 407 12.75 11.90 -36.94
N VAL A 408 11.82 12.79 -36.60
CA VAL A 408 12.13 14.12 -36.05
C VAL A 408 12.03 14.06 -34.54
N ASP A 409 13.18 13.94 -33.89
CA ASP A 409 13.31 13.85 -32.44
C ASP A 409 13.60 15.21 -31.79
N LYS A 410 13.68 15.20 -30.46
CA LYS A 410 14.00 16.36 -29.64
C LYS A 410 15.37 16.97 -29.96
N GLN A 411 16.37 16.16 -30.34
CA GLN A 411 17.71 16.64 -30.69
C GLN A 411 17.70 17.45 -32.00
N ALA A 412 16.93 17.00 -32.99
CA ALA A 412 16.73 17.75 -34.22
C ALA A 412 16.07 19.12 -33.94
N ARG A 413 15.12 19.17 -33.01
CA ARG A 413 14.44 20.41 -32.59
C ARG A 413 15.39 21.36 -31.83
N ILE A 414 16.21 20.84 -30.90
CA ILE A 414 17.26 21.62 -30.20
C ILE A 414 18.21 22.28 -31.21
N LYS A 415 18.72 21.50 -32.18
CA LYS A 415 19.65 22.01 -33.19
C LYS A 415 19.02 23.12 -34.05
N ARG A 416 17.74 23.01 -34.36
CA ARG A 416 16.99 24.03 -35.13
C ARG A 416 16.76 25.30 -34.32
N ASN A 417 16.34 25.17 -33.07
CA ASN A 417 15.88 26.30 -32.26
C ASN A 417 17.04 27.07 -31.60
N GLY A 418 18.26 26.50 -31.55
CA GLY A 418 19.46 27.19 -31.05
C GLY A 418 19.48 27.39 -29.54
N HIS A 419 18.63 26.67 -28.80
CA HIS A 419 18.54 26.66 -27.34
C HIS A 419 18.11 25.28 -26.84
N ARG A 420 18.31 25.01 -25.55
CA ARG A 420 17.80 23.78 -24.92
C ARG A 420 16.39 24.02 -24.39
N PRO A 421 15.45 23.09 -24.61
CA PRO A 421 14.13 23.19 -24.01
C PRO A 421 14.23 22.98 -22.51
N CYS A 422 13.32 23.60 -21.77
CA CYS A 422 13.28 23.53 -20.31
C CYS A 422 11.89 23.89 -19.81
N VAL A 423 11.41 23.22 -18.75
CA VAL A 423 10.28 23.67 -17.96
C VAL A 423 10.80 24.62 -16.88
N VAL A 424 10.33 25.87 -16.89
CA VAL A 424 10.58 26.86 -15.84
C VAL A 424 9.35 26.91 -14.95
N TRP A 425 9.40 26.23 -13.81
CA TRP A 425 8.25 26.01 -12.94
C TRP A 425 8.24 26.99 -11.77
N LEU A 426 7.44 28.05 -11.86
CA LEU A 426 7.26 29.04 -10.80
C LEU A 426 6.19 28.56 -9.81
N THR A 427 6.58 28.34 -8.56
CA THR A 427 5.70 27.92 -7.45
C THR A 427 5.78 28.89 -6.28
N GLY A 428 4.70 29.01 -5.50
CA GLY A 428 4.55 30.02 -4.45
C GLY A 428 3.08 30.32 -4.16
N LEU A 429 2.82 31.04 -3.06
CA LEU A 429 1.46 31.43 -2.65
C LEU A 429 0.72 32.27 -3.71
N SER A 430 -0.61 32.29 -3.66
CA SER A 430 -1.40 33.24 -4.47
C SER A 430 -0.97 34.67 -4.15
N GLY A 431 -0.87 35.56 -5.14
CA GLY A 431 -0.38 36.93 -4.91
C GLY A 431 1.15 37.07 -4.66
N ALA A 432 1.93 35.98 -4.70
CA ALA A 432 3.39 36.03 -4.59
C ALA A 432 4.09 36.73 -5.78
N GLY A 433 3.42 36.91 -6.93
CA GLY A 433 3.99 37.57 -8.12
C GLY A 433 4.47 36.64 -9.24
N LYS A 434 4.17 35.34 -9.15
CA LYS A 434 4.56 34.32 -10.14
C LYS A 434 4.26 34.71 -11.59
N SER A 435 3.01 35.05 -11.92
CA SER A 435 2.63 35.36 -13.31
C SER A 435 3.29 36.64 -13.81
N THR A 436 3.54 37.61 -12.93
CA THR A 436 4.28 38.84 -13.26
C THR A 436 5.74 38.54 -13.61
N ILE A 437 6.42 37.73 -12.77
CA ILE A 437 7.81 37.32 -13.02
C ILE A 437 7.90 36.47 -14.29
N ALA A 438 6.97 35.53 -14.47
CA ALA A 438 6.92 34.68 -15.66
C ALA A 438 6.75 35.49 -16.95
N ASP A 439 5.84 36.47 -16.99
CA ASP A 439 5.68 37.37 -18.15
C ASP A 439 6.97 38.14 -18.46
N LEU A 440 7.65 38.68 -17.44
CA LEU A 440 8.92 39.39 -17.64
C LEU A 440 10.04 38.49 -18.18
N VAL A 441 10.15 37.26 -17.67
CA VAL A 441 11.11 36.26 -18.14
C VAL A 441 10.79 35.85 -19.58
N GLU A 442 9.51 35.58 -19.89
CA GLU A 442 9.07 35.24 -21.25
C GLU A 442 9.39 36.36 -22.24
N ARG A 443 9.07 37.62 -21.91
CA ARG A 443 9.39 38.79 -22.74
C ARG A 443 10.89 38.93 -23.01
N ALA A 444 11.73 38.69 -22.01
CA ALA A 444 13.18 38.75 -22.16
C ALA A 444 13.70 37.63 -23.09
N LEU A 445 13.29 36.38 -22.86
CA LEU A 445 13.66 35.24 -23.70
C LEU A 445 13.16 35.41 -25.14
N HIS A 446 11.94 35.92 -25.32
CA HIS A 446 11.38 36.20 -26.64
C HIS A 446 12.19 37.27 -27.39
N ALA A 447 12.61 38.34 -26.70
CA ALA A 447 13.49 39.36 -27.26
C ALA A 447 14.87 38.82 -27.67
N GLU A 448 15.36 37.78 -26.99
CA GLU A 448 16.59 37.04 -27.35
C GLU A 448 16.36 36.03 -28.50
N GLY A 449 15.16 35.95 -29.08
CA GLY A 449 14.81 35.03 -30.17
C GLY A 449 14.60 33.58 -29.72
N ARG A 450 14.39 33.34 -28.42
CA ARG A 450 14.11 32.01 -27.88
C ARG A 450 12.64 31.64 -28.12
N HIS A 451 12.38 30.36 -28.39
CA HIS A 451 11.02 29.84 -28.56
C HIS A 451 10.38 29.49 -27.20
N THR A 452 9.41 30.29 -26.78
CA THR A 452 8.79 30.17 -25.44
C THR A 452 7.28 29.93 -25.52
N PHE A 453 6.72 29.41 -24.42
CA PHE A 453 5.29 29.42 -24.17
C PHE A 453 5.00 29.49 -22.66
N LEU A 454 4.11 30.40 -22.24
CA LEU A 454 3.65 30.52 -20.86
C LEU A 454 2.33 29.80 -20.61
N LEU A 455 2.35 28.82 -19.72
CA LEU A 455 1.18 28.19 -19.11
C LEU A 455 0.87 28.89 -17.78
N ASP A 456 -0.24 29.65 -17.76
CA ASP A 456 -0.73 30.33 -16.55
C ASP A 456 -1.93 29.59 -15.93
N GLY A 457 -1.95 29.52 -14.60
CA GLY A 457 -2.97 28.78 -13.84
C GLY A 457 -4.40 29.22 -14.03
N ASP A 458 -4.67 30.49 -14.35
CA ASP A 458 -6.02 30.95 -14.66
C ASP A 458 -6.38 30.60 -16.11
N ASN A 459 -5.44 30.82 -17.04
CA ASN A 459 -5.68 30.64 -18.47
C ASN A 459 -6.05 29.19 -18.83
N VAL A 460 -5.38 28.22 -18.22
CA VAL A 460 -5.62 26.79 -18.52
C VAL A 460 -6.98 26.30 -18.03
N ARG A 461 -7.56 26.97 -17.03
CA ARG A 461 -8.89 26.65 -16.49
C ARG A 461 -10.04 27.10 -17.39
N HIS A 462 -9.76 27.86 -18.45
CA HIS A 462 -10.75 28.14 -19.48
C HIS A 462 -10.91 27.00 -20.50
N GLY A 463 -9.98 26.04 -20.53
CA GLY A 463 -9.99 24.94 -21.50
C GLY A 463 -9.54 23.62 -20.90
N LEU A 464 -8.23 23.35 -20.92
CA LEU A 464 -7.63 22.06 -20.51
C LEU A 464 -8.10 21.56 -19.13
N SER A 465 -8.39 22.49 -18.21
CA SER A 465 -8.80 22.20 -16.83
C SER A 465 -10.13 22.87 -16.46
N SER A 466 -11.03 23.08 -17.41
CA SER A 466 -12.33 23.75 -17.16
C SER A 466 -13.32 22.91 -16.35
N ASP A 467 -13.11 21.60 -16.32
CA ASP A 467 -13.88 20.61 -15.56
C ASP A 467 -13.46 20.52 -14.08
N LEU A 468 -12.31 21.10 -13.70
CA LEU A 468 -11.72 20.94 -12.38
C LEU A 468 -12.07 22.09 -11.44
N GLY A 469 -12.46 21.73 -10.21
CA GLY A 469 -12.64 22.67 -9.10
C GLY A 469 -11.31 23.09 -8.44
N PHE A 470 -11.39 23.34 -7.12
CA PHE A 470 -10.26 23.78 -6.30
C PHE A 470 -10.01 22.87 -5.08
N THR A 471 -10.62 21.69 -5.06
CA THR A 471 -10.31 20.65 -4.06
C THR A 471 -8.88 20.15 -4.23
N ASP A 472 -8.32 19.48 -3.22
CA ASP A 472 -6.96 18.92 -3.33
C ASP A 472 -6.84 17.90 -4.48
N ALA A 473 -7.87 17.07 -4.71
CA ALA A 473 -7.90 16.13 -5.84
C ALA A 473 -7.92 16.88 -7.20
N ASP A 474 -8.74 17.93 -7.33
CA ASP A 474 -8.77 18.76 -8.54
C ASP A 474 -7.42 19.44 -8.79
N ARG A 475 -6.74 19.87 -7.72
CA ARG A 475 -5.42 20.50 -7.81
C ARG A 475 -4.36 19.52 -8.28
N VAL A 476 -4.35 18.32 -7.72
CA VAL A 476 -3.45 17.23 -8.14
C VAL A 476 -3.65 16.95 -9.63
N GLU A 477 -4.89 16.73 -10.07
CA GLU A 477 -5.19 16.45 -11.48
C GLU A 477 -4.83 17.63 -12.39
N ASN A 478 -5.09 18.86 -11.95
CA ASN A 478 -4.72 20.06 -12.69
C ASN A 478 -3.20 20.16 -12.87
N ILE A 479 -2.39 19.93 -11.83
CA ILE A 479 -0.94 19.95 -11.94
C ILE A 479 -0.45 18.80 -12.83
N ARG A 480 -1.01 17.60 -12.71
CA ARG A 480 -0.68 16.45 -13.57
C ARG A 480 -0.90 16.79 -15.06
N ARG A 481 -2.06 17.34 -15.43
CA ARG A 481 -2.35 17.75 -16.83
C ARG A 481 -1.34 18.76 -17.35
N ILE A 482 -0.97 19.73 -16.52
CA ILE A 482 -0.03 20.80 -16.89
C ILE A 482 1.38 20.28 -17.04
N ALA A 483 1.80 19.37 -16.16
CA ALA A 483 3.09 18.71 -16.24
C ALA A 483 3.24 17.91 -17.56
N GLU A 484 2.21 17.14 -17.94
CA GLU A 484 2.17 16.40 -19.21
C GLU A 484 2.24 17.32 -20.44
N VAL A 485 1.46 18.40 -20.45
CA VAL A 485 1.50 19.39 -21.55
C VAL A 485 2.86 20.08 -21.63
N ALA A 486 3.43 20.47 -20.48
CA ALA A 486 4.76 21.05 -20.43
C ALA A 486 5.83 20.08 -20.96
N ALA A 487 5.75 18.80 -20.61
CA ALA A 487 6.66 17.77 -21.10
C ALA A 487 6.57 17.60 -22.62
N LEU A 488 5.36 17.57 -23.20
CA LEU A 488 5.16 17.53 -24.66
C LEU A 488 5.73 18.77 -25.36
N MET A 489 5.58 19.96 -24.76
CA MET A 489 6.13 21.20 -25.30
C MET A 489 7.67 21.26 -25.20
N VAL A 490 8.25 20.72 -24.13
CA VAL A 490 9.71 20.55 -24.00
C VAL A 490 10.21 19.54 -25.03
N ASP A 491 9.51 18.44 -25.27
CA ASP A 491 9.83 17.53 -26.38
C ASP A 491 9.77 18.28 -27.72
N ALA A 492 8.79 19.18 -27.92
CA ALA A 492 8.70 20.08 -29.07
C ALA A 492 9.84 21.12 -29.19
N GLY A 493 10.76 21.16 -28.22
CA GLY A 493 11.94 22.03 -28.24
C GLY A 493 11.70 23.44 -27.70
N LEU A 494 10.66 23.64 -26.87
CA LEU A 494 10.30 24.94 -26.30
C LEU A 494 10.87 25.14 -24.89
N ILE A 495 11.06 26.40 -24.50
CA ILE A 495 11.17 26.80 -23.08
C ILE A 495 9.76 27.12 -22.57
N VAL A 496 9.27 26.31 -21.64
CA VAL A 496 7.90 26.38 -21.15
C VAL A 496 7.89 27.02 -19.77
N LEU A 497 7.29 28.20 -19.63
CA LEU A 497 7.10 28.83 -18.34
C LEU A 497 5.78 28.34 -17.74
N VAL A 498 5.80 27.95 -16.48
CA VAL A 498 4.62 27.43 -15.76
C VAL A 498 4.41 28.25 -14.50
N SER A 499 3.32 29.00 -14.42
CA SER A 499 2.99 29.86 -13.26
C SER A 499 1.79 29.33 -12.48
N PHE A 500 2.04 28.45 -11.50
CA PHE A 500 1.00 27.77 -10.72
C PHE A 500 1.31 27.78 -9.23
N ILE A 501 0.29 27.71 -8.37
CA ILE A 501 0.52 27.58 -6.93
C ILE A 501 1.28 26.29 -6.62
N SER A 502 0.85 25.16 -7.19
CA SER A 502 1.48 23.84 -7.06
C SER A 502 1.83 23.49 -5.60
N PRO A 503 0.81 23.42 -4.71
CA PRO A 503 1.02 23.45 -3.26
C PRO A 503 1.82 22.25 -2.71
N PHE A 504 1.78 21.12 -3.38
CA PHE A 504 2.34 19.86 -2.89
C PHE A 504 3.66 19.55 -3.59
N ARG A 505 4.67 19.10 -2.83
CA ARG A 505 5.99 18.73 -3.38
C ARG A 505 5.91 17.54 -4.32
N ALA A 506 5.07 16.55 -4.01
CA ALA A 506 4.96 15.32 -4.79
C ALA A 506 4.64 15.60 -6.26
N GLU A 507 3.70 16.51 -6.54
CA GLU A 507 3.28 16.89 -7.89
C GLU A 507 4.36 17.70 -8.62
N ARG A 508 5.17 18.50 -7.91
CA ARG A 508 6.31 19.21 -8.51
C ARG A 508 7.45 18.25 -8.86
N THR A 509 7.72 17.27 -8.01
CA THR A 509 8.67 16.18 -8.29
C THR A 509 8.24 15.37 -9.51
N LEU A 510 6.94 15.06 -9.63
CA LEU A 510 6.40 14.41 -10.83
C LEU A 510 6.69 15.22 -12.09
N ALA A 511 6.39 16.52 -12.08
CA ALA A 511 6.63 17.38 -13.25
C ALA A 511 8.11 17.41 -13.66
N ARG A 512 9.02 17.34 -12.69
CA ARG A 512 10.47 17.25 -12.92
C ARG A 512 10.90 15.93 -13.58
N GLU A 513 10.27 14.81 -13.21
CA GLU A 513 10.62 13.48 -13.72
C GLU A 513 10.07 13.19 -15.12
N LEU A 514 9.04 13.92 -15.56
CA LEU A 514 8.49 13.80 -16.92
C LEU A 514 9.43 14.34 -18.01
N VAL A 515 10.45 15.12 -17.63
CA VAL A 515 11.43 15.70 -18.56
C VAL A 515 12.84 15.18 -18.26
N GLY A 516 13.74 15.35 -19.21
CA GLY A 516 15.12 14.89 -19.10
C GLY A 516 15.91 15.64 -18.03
N LYS A 517 17.06 15.07 -17.65
CA LYS A 517 17.97 15.69 -16.69
C LYS A 517 18.37 17.10 -17.14
N ASN A 518 18.30 18.07 -16.24
CA ASN A 518 18.58 19.49 -16.48
C ASN A 518 17.61 20.15 -17.50
N GLU A 519 16.38 19.63 -17.64
CA GLU A 519 15.31 20.24 -18.43
C GLU A 519 14.14 20.73 -17.56
N PHE A 520 14.35 20.81 -16.25
CA PHE A 520 13.40 21.34 -15.28
C PHE A 520 14.12 22.32 -14.34
N CYS A 521 13.56 23.50 -14.17
CA CYS A 521 14.04 24.56 -13.29
C CYS A 521 12.89 24.99 -12.37
N GLU A 522 12.94 24.57 -11.11
CA GLU A 522 11.99 24.97 -10.07
C GLU A 522 12.39 26.34 -9.53
N VAL A 523 11.48 27.31 -9.69
CA VAL A 523 11.62 28.67 -9.19
C VAL A 523 10.69 28.82 -7.99
N PHE A 524 11.26 28.92 -6.80
CA PHE A 524 10.50 29.22 -5.60
C PHE A 524 10.31 30.73 -5.47
N VAL A 525 9.09 31.20 -5.71
CA VAL A 525 8.70 32.60 -5.50
C VAL A 525 8.22 32.74 -4.07
N ASP A 526 9.17 33.05 -3.19
CA ASP A 526 8.99 33.14 -1.76
C ASP A 526 8.38 34.48 -1.37
N THR A 527 7.29 34.41 -0.61
CA THR A 527 6.54 35.57 -0.14
C THR A 527 5.79 35.13 1.11
N PRO A 528 6.00 35.79 2.27
CA PRO A 528 5.24 35.51 3.48
C PRO A 528 3.73 35.65 3.24
N LEU A 529 2.94 34.81 3.91
CA LEU A 529 1.48 34.77 3.75
C LEU A 529 0.86 36.14 3.99
N GLU A 530 1.33 36.87 5.00
CA GLU A 530 0.82 38.18 5.39
C GLU A 530 1.02 39.21 4.27
N VAL A 531 2.15 39.15 3.57
CA VAL A 531 2.47 40.04 2.45
C VAL A 531 1.63 39.67 1.23
N ALA A 532 1.49 38.37 0.94
CA ALA A 532 0.63 37.88 -0.13
C ALA A 532 -0.84 38.29 0.08
N GLU A 533 -1.33 38.19 1.32
CA GLU A 533 -2.67 38.59 1.76
C GLU A 533 -2.88 40.10 1.72
N GLN A 534 -1.85 40.91 2.00
CA GLN A 534 -1.92 42.36 1.82
C GLN A 534 -2.01 42.77 0.34
N ARG A 535 -1.26 42.09 -0.54
CA ARG A 535 -1.27 42.38 -1.98
C ARG A 535 -2.61 42.01 -2.62
N ASP A 536 -3.15 40.84 -2.28
CA ASP A 536 -4.44 40.26 -2.70
C ASP A 536 -5.11 40.89 -3.94
N PRO A 537 -4.44 40.86 -5.11
CA PRO A 537 -4.87 41.63 -6.30
C PRO A 537 -6.21 41.13 -6.85
N LYS A 538 -6.56 39.87 -6.56
CA LYS A 538 -7.80 39.21 -6.99
C LYS A 538 -8.88 39.20 -5.90
N GLY A 539 -8.60 39.72 -4.71
CA GLY A 539 -9.54 39.73 -3.58
C GLY A 539 -9.84 38.32 -3.01
N LEU A 540 -8.99 37.33 -3.28
CA LEU A 540 -9.21 35.92 -2.93
C LEU A 540 -8.95 35.65 -1.44
N TYR A 541 -7.88 36.23 -0.88
CA TYR A 541 -7.60 36.09 0.55
C TYR A 541 -8.73 36.67 1.40
N ARG A 542 -9.23 37.86 1.02
CA ARG A 542 -10.39 38.48 1.67
C ARG A 542 -11.65 37.62 1.62
N LYS A 543 -11.88 36.88 0.53
CA LYS A 543 -13.03 35.95 0.42
C LYS A 543 -12.84 34.70 1.28
N ALA A 544 -11.64 34.11 1.24
CA ALA A 544 -11.30 32.93 2.05
C ALA A 544 -11.43 33.21 3.55
N ARG A 545 -10.90 34.35 4.05
CA ARG A 545 -11.06 34.75 5.46
C ARG A 545 -12.51 34.95 5.91
N ARG A 546 -13.43 35.25 4.98
CA ARG A 546 -14.87 35.34 5.25
C ARG A 546 -15.59 33.98 5.16
N GLY A 547 -14.88 32.89 4.88
CA GLY A 547 -15.43 31.56 4.69
C GLY A 547 -16.16 31.36 3.35
N GLU A 548 -15.99 32.28 2.39
CA GLU A 548 -16.62 32.19 1.07
C GLU A 548 -15.86 31.26 0.10
N LEU A 549 -14.61 30.95 0.41
CA LEU A 549 -13.77 30.00 -0.33
C LEU A 549 -13.23 28.97 0.66
N ALA A 550 -13.56 27.71 0.46
CA ALA A 550 -12.96 26.59 1.19
C ALA A 550 -11.66 26.14 0.52
N ASP A 551 -10.83 25.40 1.27
CA ASP A 551 -9.58 24.78 0.80
C ASP A 551 -8.61 25.79 0.16
N PHE A 552 -8.52 26.99 0.73
CA PHE A 552 -7.65 28.02 0.18
C PHE A 552 -6.19 27.83 0.65
N THR A 553 -5.28 27.64 -0.32
CA THR A 553 -3.85 27.40 -0.04
C THR A 553 -3.23 28.54 0.76
N GLY A 554 -2.62 28.18 1.90
CA GLY A 554 -2.03 29.12 2.86
C GLY A 554 -2.98 29.57 3.96
N ILE A 555 -4.28 29.25 3.91
CA ILE A 555 -5.21 29.47 5.03
C ILE A 555 -5.73 28.12 5.54
N ASP A 556 -6.50 27.39 4.72
CA ASP A 556 -7.19 26.16 5.11
C ASP A 556 -6.55 24.90 4.48
N SER A 557 -5.75 25.08 3.42
CA SER A 557 -5.00 24.03 2.73
C SER A 557 -3.49 24.33 2.78
N PRO A 558 -2.61 23.34 3.02
CA PRO A 558 -1.18 23.58 3.21
C PRO A 558 -0.46 23.98 1.91
N TYR A 559 0.65 24.70 2.07
CA TYR A 559 1.64 24.92 1.01
C TYR A 559 2.98 24.33 1.46
N GLU A 560 3.47 23.33 0.74
CA GLU A 560 4.75 22.67 1.00
C GLU A 560 5.86 23.39 0.24
N THR A 561 6.74 24.08 0.96
CA THR A 561 7.87 24.82 0.38
C THR A 561 8.84 23.87 -0.34
N PRO A 562 9.39 24.26 -1.50
CA PRO A 562 10.48 23.52 -2.15
C PRO A 562 11.72 23.42 -1.25
N GLU A 563 12.35 22.25 -1.19
CA GLU A 563 13.55 22.04 -0.36
C GLU A 563 14.83 22.44 -1.11
N HIS A 564 14.88 22.18 -2.42
CA HIS A 564 16.04 22.42 -3.27
C HIS A 564 15.65 23.05 -4.62
N PRO A 565 15.07 24.26 -4.63
CA PRO A 565 14.76 24.93 -5.89
C PRO A 565 16.05 25.35 -6.62
N GLU A 566 16.04 25.30 -7.95
CA GLU A 566 17.15 25.84 -8.76
C GLU A 566 17.29 27.36 -8.62
N VAL A 567 16.18 28.06 -8.41
CA VAL A 567 16.16 29.51 -8.18
C VAL A 567 15.22 29.83 -7.02
N HIS A 568 15.69 30.61 -6.05
CA HIS A 568 14.89 31.11 -4.94
C HIS A 568 14.79 32.63 -5.02
N VAL A 569 13.57 33.15 -5.11
CA VAL A 569 13.28 34.58 -5.26
C VAL A 569 12.49 35.06 -4.04
N ASP A 570 13.08 35.94 -3.25
CA ASP A 570 12.36 36.67 -2.18
C ASP A 570 11.73 37.95 -2.75
N THR A 571 10.41 37.95 -2.92
CA THR A 571 9.70 39.11 -3.49
C THR A 571 9.43 40.24 -2.50
N THR A 572 9.90 40.12 -1.26
CA THR A 572 9.93 41.22 -0.30
C THR A 572 11.19 42.07 -0.44
N ALA A 573 12.27 41.49 -0.96
CA ALA A 573 13.56 42.15 -1.17
C ALA A 573 13.78 42.59 -2.63
N LEU A 574 13.16 41.91 -3.60
CA LEU A 574 13.39 42.12 -5.02
C LEU A 574 12.20 42.81 -5.71
N THR A 575 12.50 43.68 -6.68
CA THR A 575 11.50 44.14 -7.64
C THR A 575 11.18 43.02 -8.65
N PRO A 576 10.02 43.05 -9.33
CA PRO A 576 9.69 42.06 -10.35
C PRO A 576 10.76 41.91 -11.45
N GLU A 577 11.39 43.01 -11.85
CA GLU A 577 12.46 43.02 -12.86
C GLU A 577 13.75 42.37 -12.33
N ALA A 578 14.11 42.63 -11.07
CA ALA A 578 15.27 41.99 -10.44
C ALA A 578 15.05 40.49 -10.25
N ALA A 579 13.85 40.09 -9.81
CA ALA A 579 13.44 38.69 -9.72
C ALA A 579 13.51 37.97 -11.08
N ALA A 580 13.00 38.60 -12.14
CA ALA A 580 13.08 38.04 -13.50
C ALA A 580 14.55 37.88 -13.96
N ALA A 581 15.42 38.83 -13.61
CA ALA A 581 16.85 38.74 -13.92
C ALA A 581 17.54 37.56 -13.21
N GLU A 582 17.18 37.26 -11.96
CA GLU A 582 17.71 36.08 -11.25
C GLU A 582 17.25 34.77 -11.89
N VAL A 583 15.99 34.68 -12.30
CA VAL A 583 15.49 33.51 -13.04
C VAL A 583 16.26 33.31 -14.34
N LEU A 584 16.44 34.37 -15.13
CA LEU A 584 17.24 34.31 -16.37
C LEU A 584 18.69 33.89 -16.11
N ALA A 585 19.30 34.36 -15.01
CA ALA A 585 20.64 33.95 -14.61
C ALA A 585 20.70 32.44 -14.27
N GLY A 586 19.69 31.93 -13.56
CA GLY A 586 19.53 30.50 -13.28
C GLY A 586 19.40 29.65 -14.56
N LEU A 587 18.59 30.10 -15.52
CA LEU A 587 18.43 29.42 -16.81
C LEU A 587 19.73 29.37 -17.61
N ARG A 588 20.53 30.44 -17.61
CA ARG A 588 21.86 30.47 -18.24
C ARG A 588 22.82 29.50 -17.56
N ALA A 589 22.80 29.43 -16.22
CA ALA A 589 23.63 28.49 -15.47
C ALA A 589 23.28 27.02 -15.78
N LEU A 590 22.01 26.72 -16.08
CA LEU A 590 21.55 25.40 -16.53
C LEU A 590 21.84 25.13 -18.03
N GLY A 591 22.35 26.12 -18.76
CA GLY A 591 22.65 26.04 -20.19
C GLY A 591 21.40 26.04 -21.08
N VAL A 592 20.30 26.64 -20.62
CA VAL A 592 19.04 26.75 -21.36
C VAL A 592 19.16 27.83 -22.45
N CYS A 593 19.66 29.00 -22.08
CA CYS A 593 19.78 30.19 -22.95
C CYS A 593 21.14 30.88 -22.83
#